data_AF-A0A7K3NSC9-F1
#
_entry.id   AF-A0A7K3NSC9-F1
#
_cell.length_a   1.000
_cell.length_b   1.000
_cell.length_c   1.000
_cell.angle_alpha   90.00
_cell.angle_beta   90.00
_cell.angle_gamma   90.00
#
_symmetry.space_group_name_H-M   'P 1'
#
loop_
_entity.id
_entity.type
_entity.pdbx_description
1 polymer ?
#
loop_
_entity_poly.entity_id
_entity_poly.type
_entity_poly.pdbx_seq_one_letter_code
_entity_poly.pdbx_strand_id
1 'polypeptide(L)'
;ANQLLADQPDWLSRLGCQYHWHNRGYRDFQDFLDSLMSRKRKQLRKEREPVMQSGFEFDRYLGYQLREDQWDFVYTCYANTYAVRGQRPYLTRDFFSLLAERMPQNIVVVIARLQQQPAAMAFYLRDSNALYGRYWGCL
;
A
#
# COMPACT_ATOMS: atom_id res chain seq x y z
N ALA A 1 15.58 15.22 -18.23
CA ALA A 1 14.57 14.13 -18.16
C ALA A 1 13.25 14.51 -18.85
N ASN A 2 12.68 15.70 -18.65
CA ASN A 2 11.37 16.08 -19.23
C ASN A 2 11.34 16.48 -20.72
N GLN A 3 12.48 16.59 -21.41
CA GLN A 3 12.50 16.92 -22.84
C GLN A 3 11.91 15.81 -23.73
N LEU A 4 11.90 14.56 -23.26
CA LEU A 4 11.33 13.41 -24.00
C LEU A 4 9.79 13.32 -23.92
N LEU A 5 9.17 14.14 -23.08
CA LEU A 5 7.72 14.22 -22.88
C LEU A 5 7.13 15.51 -23.47
N ALA A 6 7.88 16.21 -24.34
CA ALA A 6 7.38 17.38 -25.04
C ALA A 6 6.08 17.03 -25.80
N ASP A 7 5.17 18.00 -25.92
CA ASP A 7 3.86 17.83 -26.55
C ASP A 7 3.99 17.25 -27.96
N GLN A 8 3.84 15.93 -28.07
CA GLN A 8 3.70 15.23 -29.33
C GLN A 8 2.26 15.44 -29.81
N PRO A 9 2.03 15.71 -31.11
CA PRO A 9 0.68 15.95 -31.64
C PRO A 9 -0.32 14.82 -31.30
N ASP A 10 0.18 13.60 -31.14
CA ASP A 10 -0.62 12.40 -30.87
C ASP A 10 -0.81 12.08 -29.39
N TRP A 11 -0.24 12.88 -28.47
CA TRP A 11 -0.29 12.62 -27.04
C TRP A 11 -1.26 13.57 -26.35
N LEU A 12 -2.15 13.00 -25.53
CA LEU A 12 -3.07 13.78 -24.70
C LEU A 12 -2.42 14.10 -23.36
N SER A 13 -2.32 15.40 -23.05
CA SER A 13 -1.86 15.84 -21.73
C SER A 13 -2.88 15.46 -20.67
N ARG A 14 -2.42 14.75 -19.63
CA ARG A 14 -3.22 14.39 -18.45
C ARG A 14 -2.63 15.05 -17.21
N LEU A 15 -3.32 16.07 -16.71
CA LEU A 15 -2.99 16.68 -15.42
C LEU A 15 -3.52 15.80 -14.28
N GLY A 16 -2.70 15.61 -13.25
CA GLY A 16 -3.07 14.89 -12.04
C GLY A 16 -2.50 15.57 -10.81
N CYS A 17 -3.30 15.65 -9.74
CA CYS A 17 -2.83 16.10 -8.43
C CYS A 17 -2.29 14.90 -7.66
N GLN A 18 -1.09 15.03 -7.09
CA GLN A 18 -0.53 14.04 -6.19
C GLN A 18 -0.37 14.63 -4.80
N TYR A 19 -0.74 13.85 -3.79
CA TYR A 19 -0.53 14.21 -2.39
C TYR A 19 0.68 13.45 -1.87
N HIS A 20 1.68 14.17 -1.37
CA HIS A 20 2.89 13.59 -0.82
C HIS A 20 2.91 13.81 0.69
N TRP A 21 3.03 12.71 1.43
CA TRP A 21 3.28 12.78 2.87
C TRP A 21 4.79 12.79 3.10
N HIS A 22 5.27 13.76 3.89
CA HIS A 22 6.66 13.86 4.27
C HIS A 22 6.79 13.71 5.78
N ASN A 23 7.72 12.86 6.21
CA ASN A 23 8.09 12.82 7.61
C ASN A 23 8.93 14.07 7.94
N ARG A 24 8.42 14.97 8.79
CA ARG A 24 9.12 16.20 9.23
C ARG A 24 9.98 15.98 10.48
N GLY A 25 10.46 14.75 10.68
CA GLY A 25 11.21 14.34 11.87
C GLY A 25 10.33 13.83 13.02
N TYR A 26 9.11 13.38 12.72
CA TYR A 26 8.23 12.76 13.71
C TYR A 26 8.82 11.45 14.21
N ARG A 27 8.90 11.30 15.53
CA ARG A 27 9.44 10.10 16.19
C ARG A 27 8.47 8.93 16.14
N ASP A 28 7.19 9.23 16.34
CA ASP A 28 6.11 8.26 16.36
C ASP A 28 4.79 8.88 15.86
N PHE A 29 3.72 8.08 15.94
CA PHE A 29 2.39 8.53 15.54
C PHE A 29 1.85 9.66 16.44
N GLN A 30 2.19 9.66 17.73
CA GLN A 30 1.76 10.70 18.65
C GLN A 30 2.37 12.05 18.30
N ASP A 31 3.67 12.06 18.01
CA ASP A 31 4.44 13.23 17.59
C ASP A 31 3.86 13.83 16.29
N PHE A 32 3.49 12.98 15.33
CA PHE A 32 2.76 13.41 14.14
C PHE A 32 1.41 14.05 14.48
N LEU A 33 0.61 13.41 15.34
CA LEU A 33 -0.70 13.92 15.75
C LEU A 33 -0.64 15.27 16.46
N ASP A 34 0.40 15.52 17.25
CA ASP A 34 0.57 16.76 18.00
C ASP A 34 0.83 17.96 17.08
N SER A 35 1.34 17.73 15.87
CA SER A 35 1.49 18.76 14.84
C SER A 35 0.18 19.18 14.16
N LEU A 36 -0.94 18.48 14.42
CA LEU A 36 -2.22 18.71 13.76
C LEU A 36 -3.18 19.57 14.61
N MET A 37 -4.10 20.25 13.92
CA MET A 37 -5.22 20.94 14.58
C MET A 37 -6.09 19.95 15.36
N SER A 38 -6.63 20.39 16.51
CA SER A 38 -7.39 19.55 17.46
C SER A 38 -8.47 18.69 16.80
N ARG A 39 -9.25 19.24 15.86
CA ARG A 39 -10.28 18.50 15.11
C ARG A 39 -9.69 17.33 14.32
N LYS A 40 -8.62 17.55 13.55
CA LYS A 40 -7.99 16.51 12.72
C LYS A 40 -7.29 15.46 13.59
N ARG A 41 -6.62 15.89 14.65
CA ARG A 41 -6.02 14.99 15.64
C ARG A 41 -7.06 14.05 16.27
N LYS A 42 -8.20 14.59 16.73
CA LYS A 42 -9.29 13.79 17.31
C LYS A 42 -9.89 12.82 16.29
N GLN A 43 -10.09 13.27 15.05
CA GLN A 43 -10.61 12.42 13.98
C GLN A 43 -9.69 11.21 13.71
N LEU A 44 -8.39 11.43 13.51
CA LEU A 44 -7.44 10.35 13.23
C LEU A 44 -7.32 9.35 14.39
N ARG A 45 -7.40 9.81 15.64
CA ARG A 45 -7.45 8.92 16.80
C ARG A 45 -8.70 8.04 16.77
N LYS A 46 -9.86 8.65 16.54
CA LYS A 46 -11.15 7.94 16.48
C LYS A 46 -11.20 6.93 15.35
N GLU A 47 -10.59 7.24 14.19
CA GLU A 47 -10.50 6.28 13.06
C GLU A 47 -9.57 5.10 13.38
N ARG A 48 -8.53 5.30 14.19
CA ARG A 48 -7.55 4.26 14.52
C ARG A 48 -7.96 3.38 15.71
N GLU A 49 -8.76 3.91 16.63
CA GLU A 49 -9.18 3.21 17.84
C GLU A 49 -9.92 1.88 17.57
N PRO A 50 -10.89 1.80 16.63
CA PRO A 50 -11.53 0.53 16.28
C PRO A 50 -10.54 -0.52 15.75
N VAL A 51 -9.53 -0.09 15.00
CA VAL A 51 -8.50 -1.00 14.47
C VAL A 51 -7.68 -1.58 15.63
N MET A 52 -7.34 -0.78 16.64
CA MET A 52 -6.63 -1.29 17.81
C MET A 52 -7.48 -2.26 18.65
N GLN A 53 -8.80 -2.05 18.69
CA GLN A 53 -9.74 -2.88 19.47
C GLN A 53 -10.19 -4.14 18.72
N SER A 54 -9.96 -4.21 17.41
CA SER A 54 -10.44 -5.29 16.54
C SER A 54 -9.74 -6.64 16.74
N GLY A 55 -8.58 -6.67 17.41
CA GLY A 55 -7.76 -7.88 17.52
C GLY A 55 -6.96 -8.23 16.26
N PHE A 56 -6.83 -7.31 15.30
CA PHE A 56 -5.92 -7.47 14.17
C PHE A 56 -4.45 -7.39 14.61
N GLU A 57 -3.67 -8.38 14.20
CA GLU A 57 -2.20 -8.37 14.20
C GLU A 57 -1.70 -7.98 12.81
N PHE A 58 -0.53 -7.32 12.74
CA PHE A 58 0.05 -6.87 11.48
C PHE A 58 1.48 -7.36 11.35
N ASP A 59 1.75 -8.13 10.31
CA ASP A 59 3.11 -8.53 9.94
C ASP A 59 3.58 -7.72 8.75
N ARG A 60 4.84 -7.28 8.80
CA ARG A 60 5.50 -6.61 7.69
C ARG A 60 6.56 -7.51 7.09
N TYR A 61 6.48 -7.71 5.79
CA TYR A 61 7.38 -8.53 5.00
C TYR A 61 8.07 -7.67 3.94
N LEU A 62 9.35 -7.94 3.69
CA LEU A 62 10.06 -7.56 2.48
C LEU A 62 9.82 -8.61 1.39
N GLY A 63 9.97 -8.26 0.12
CA GLY A 63 9.61 -9.16 -0.99
C GLY A 63 10.25 -10.54 -0.92
N TYR A 64 11.51 -10.63 -0.47
CA TYR A 64 12.24 -11.91 -0.30
C TYR A 64 11.80 -12.75 0.91
N GLN A 65 10.96 -12.21 1.80
CA GLN A 65 10.46 -12.91 2.99
C GLN A 65 9.11 -13.60 2.74
N LEU A 66 8.39 -13.22 1.67
CA LEU A 66 7.13 -13.86 1.32
C LEU A 66 7.38 -15.18 0.59
N ARG A 67 6.59 -16.18 0.96
CA ARG A 67 6.47 -17.44 0.23
C ARG A 67 5.35 -17.36 -0.82
N GLU A 68 5.32 -18.30 -1.76
CA GLU A 68 4.33 -18.34 -2.84
C GLU A 68 2.88 -18.43 -2.34
N ASP A 69 2.61 -19.15 -1.24
CA ASP A 69 1.28 -19.21 -0.61
C ASP A 69 0.83 -17.83 -0.07
N GLN A 70 1.79 -17.02 0.42
CA GLN A 70 1.50 -15.66 0.85
C GLN A 70 1.30 -14.73 -0.36
N TRP A 71 1.97 -14.98 -1.47
CA TRP A 71 1.72 -14.26 -2.73
C TRP A 71 0.34 -14.58 -3.33
N ASP A 72 -0.12 -15.82 -3.18
CA ASP A 72 -1.50 -16.20 -3.54
C ASP A 72 -2.52 -15.40 -2.72
N PHE A 73 -2.30 -15.28 -1.40
CA PHE A 73 -3.13 -14.45 -0.54
C PHE A 73 -3.11 -12.97 -0.96
N VAL A 74 -1.92 -12.41 -1.25
CA VAL A 74 -1.79 -11.02 -1.74
C VAL A 74 -2.59 -10.83 -3.02
N TYR A 75 -2.47 -11.76 -3.98
CA TYR A 75 -3.21 -11.68 -5.23
C TYR A 75 -4.72 -11.80 -5.01
N THR A 76 -5.19 -12.70 -4.14
CA THR A 76 -6.62 -12.84 -3.83
C THR A 76 -7.20 -11.53 -3.28
N CYS A 77 -6.53 -10.88 -2.32
CA CYS A 77 -6.97 -9.58 -1.81
C CYS A 77 -6.98 -8.49 -2.90
N TYR A 78 -5.94 -8.45 -3.75
CA TYR A 78 -5.87 -7.53 -4.89
C TYR A 78 -7.04 -7.76 -5.86
N ALA A 79 -7.25 -9.00 -6.30
CA ALA A 79 -8.29 -9.38 -7.25
C ALA A 79 -9.70 -9.13 -6.70
N ASN A 80 -9.93 -9.40 -5.41
CA ASN A 80 -11.23 -9.19 -4.76
C ASN A 80 -11.66 -7.71 -4.81
N THR A 81 -10.70 -6.78 -4.67
CA THR A 81 -10.96 -5.33 -4.78
C THR A 81 -11.54 -4.94 -6.14
N TYR A 82 -11.14 -5.62 -7.23
CA TYR A 82 -11.74 -5.44 -8.55
C TYR A 82 -13.07 -6.19 -8.67
N ALA A 83 -13.15 -7.41 -8.16
CA ALA A 83 -14.34 -8.25 -8.24
C ALA A 83 -15.56 -7.60 -7.58
N VAL A 84 -15.39 -6.99 -6.40
CA VAL A 84 -16.44 -6.23 -5.69
C VAL A 84 -16.98 -5.05 -6.52
N ARG A 85 -16.18 -4.55 -7.48
CA ARG A 85 -16.57 -3.47 -8.41
C ARG A 85 -17.03 -4.00 -9.77
N GLY A 86 -17.20 -5.31 -9.93
CA GLY A 86 -17.55 -5.95 -11.20
C GLY A 86 -16.45 -5.85 -12.27
N GLN A 87 -15.20 -5.61 -11.85
CA GLN A 87 -14.05 -5.46 -12.74
C GLN A 87 -13.13 -6.67 -12.66
N ARG A 88 -12.33 -6.86 -13.71
CA ARG A 88 -11.23 -7.83 -13.69
C ARG A 88 -9.93 -7.14 -13.26
N PRO A 89 -9.10 -7.78 -12.42
CA PRO A 89 -7.77 -7.28 -12.14
C PRO A 89 -6.95 -7.20 -13.42
N TYR A 90 -6.10 -6.18 -13.54
CA TYR A 90 -5.24 -5.99 -14.71
C TYR A 90 -3.83 -6.55 -14.51
N LEU A 91 -3.40 -6.79 -13.25
CA LEU A 91 -2.18 -7.53 -12.96
C LEU A 91 -2.51 -9.00 -12.76
N THR A 92 -1.65 -9.87 -13.27
CA THR A 92 -1.76 -11.32 -13.08
C THR A 92 -1.12 -11.75 -11.76
N ARG A 93 -1.37 -12.99 -11.35
CA ARG A 93 -0.67 -13.59 -10.21
C ARG A 93 0.85 -13.67 -10.45
N ASP A 94 1.27 -14.04 -11.67
CA ASP A 94 2.67 -14.16 -12.06
C ASP A 94 3.45 -12.84 -11.96
N PHE A 95 2.76 -11.71 -12.17
CA PHE A 95 3.37 -10.39 -12.00
C PHE A 95 4.00 -10.23 -10.62
N PHE A 96 3.33 -10.70 -9.56
CA PHE A 96 3.81 -10.54 -8.19
C PHE A 96 5.03 -11.42 -7.91
N SER A 97 5.06 -12.67 -8.38
CA SER A 97 6.25 -13.53 -8.26
C SER A 97 7.43 -12.96 -9.03
N LEU A 98 7.22 -12.53 -10.28
CA LEU A 98 8.29 -11.94 -11.10
C LEU A 98 8.84 -10.65 -10.48
N LEU A 99 7.98 -9.85 -9.86
CA LEU A 99 8.40 -8.64 -9.16
C LEU A 99 9.23 -8.98 -7.90
N ALA A 100 8.81 -9.99 -7.14
CA ALA A 100 9.54 -10.47 -5.97
C ALA A 100 10.88 -11.11 -6.33
N GLU A 101 10.97 -11.81 -7.45
CA GLU A 101 12.21 -12.36 -7.98
C GLU A 101 13.19 -11.26 -8.40
N ARG A 102 12.70 -10.25 -9.15
CA ARG A 102 13.57 -9.25 -9.80
C ARG A 102 13.94 -8.06 -8.92
N MET A 103 13.07 -7.67 -7.99
CA MET A 103 13.29 -6.52 -7.11
C MET A 103 12.78 -6.75 -5.68
N PRO A 104 13.19 -7.84 -5.00
CA PRO A 104 12.66 -8.21 -3.69
C PRO A 104 12.88 -7.15 -2.61
N GLN A 105 13.98 -6.39 -2.68
CA GLN A 105 14.33 -5.37 -1.69
C GLN A 105 13.45 -4.12 -1.79
N ASN A 106 12.82 -3.91 -2.94
CA ASN A 106 11.97 -2.76 -3.23
C ASN A 106 10.50 -3.02 -2.92
N ILE A 107 10.17 -4.17 -2.34
CA ILE A 107 8.81 -4.54 -2.00
C ILE A 107 8.64 -4.51 -0.49
N VAL A 108 7.52 -3.94 -0.05
CA VAL A 108 7.02 -4.10 1.33
C VAL A 108 5.57 -4.55 1.25
N VAL A 109 5.24 -5.62 1.97
CA VAL A 109 3.86 -6.09 2.16
C VAL A 109 3.52 -6.07 3.63
N VAL A 110 2.34 -5.55 3.96
CA VAL A 110 1.75 -5.70 5.30
C VAL A 110 0.57 -6.64 5.19
N ILE A 111 0.57 -7.71 5.98
CA ILE A 111 -0.55 -8.65 6.08
C ILE A 111 -1.22 -8.44 7.44
N ALA A 112 -2.53 -8.19 7.43
CA ALA A 112 -3.36 -8.12 8.62
C ALA A 112 -3.96 -9.49 8.91
N ARG A 113 -3.82 -9.98 10.14
CA ARG A 113 -4.32 -11.27 10.63
C ARG A 113 -5.32 -11.06 11.76
N LEU A 114 -6.46 -11.73 11.70
CA LEU A 114 -7.42 -11.81 12.81
C LEU A 114 -7.44 -13.24 13.33
N GLN A 115 -7.18 -13.44 14.63
CA GLN A 115 -7.10 -14.79 15.22
C GLN A 115 -6.16 -15.72 14.42
N GLN A 116 -4.99 -15.21 14.05
CA GLN A 116 -3.98 -15.88 13.22
C GLN A 116 -4.37 -16.13 11.75
N GLN A 117 -5.59 -15.79 11.32
CA GLN A 117 -6.04 -15.94 9.94
C GLN A 117 -5.79 -14.66 9.14
N PRO A 118 -5.10 -14.73 7.98
CA PRO A 118 -4.86 -13.57 7.14
C PRO A 118 -6.19 -13.08 6.52
N ALA A 119 -6.43 -11.76 6.60
CA ALA A 119 -7.71 -11.17 6.21
C ALA A 119 -7.56 -9.98 5.24
N ALA A 120 -6.47 -9.23 5.34
CA ALA A 120 -6.19 -8.12 4.44
C ALA A 120 -4.70 -7.96 4.15
N MET A 121 -4.40 -7.25 3.06
CA MET A 121 -3.04 -6.89 2.69
C MET A 121 -2.95 -5.42 2.26
N ALA A 122 -1.76 -4.85 2.44
CA ALA A 122 -1.33 -3.62 1.80
C ALA A 122 0.04 -3.84 1.14
N PHE A 123 0.13 -3.50 -0.13
CA PHE A 123 1.31 -3.69 -0.97
C PHE A 123 1.93 -2.33 -1.34
N TYR A 124 3.22 -2.22 -1.08
CA TYR A 124 4.00 -1.02 -1.30
C TYR A 124 5.26 -1.33 -2.11
N LEU A 125 5.70 -0.32 -2.86
CA LEU A 125 7.07 -0.26 -3.37
C LEU A 125 7.89 0.70 -2.54
N ARG A 126 9.19 0.48 -2.40
CA ARG A 126 10.11 1.37 -1.71
C ARG A 126 11.39 1.58 -2.51
N ASP A 127 12.01 2.72 -2.29
CA ASP A 127 13.40 2.96 -2.64
C ASP A 127 14.17 3.49 -1.41
N SER A 128 15.28 4.19 -1.61
CA SER A 128 16.08 4.78 -0.55
C SER A 128 15.42 5.99 0.12
N ASN A 129 14.45 6.62 -0.53
CA ASN A 129 13.92 7.95 -0.17
C ASN A 129 12.44 7.92 0.18
N ALA A 130 11.67 7.00 -0.39
CA ALA A 130 10.22 7.02 -0.33
C ALA A 130 9.59 5.62 -0.25
N LEU A 131 8.36 5.60 0.27
CA LEU A 131 7.45 4.48 0.24
C LEU A 131 6.24 4.84 -0.63
N TYR A 132 5.93 3.97 -1.58
CA TYR A 132 4.86 4.16 -2.54
C TYR A 132 3.75 3.14 -2.29
N GLY A 133 2.60 3.60 -1.78
CA GLY A 133 1.39 2.78 -1.76
C GLY A 133 0.93 2.45 -3.18
N ARG A 134 0.67 1.18 -3.46
CA ARG A 134 0.19 0.73 -4.78
C ARG A 134 -1.15 0.03 -4.68
N TYR A 135 -1.21 -1.06 -3.93
CA TYR A 135 -2.39 -1.89 -3.84
C TYR A 135 -2.75 -2.20 -2.39
N TRP A 136 -4.01 -2.48 -2.17
CA TRP A 136 -4.55 -2.95 -0.91
C TRP A 136 -5.77 -3.82 -1.23
N GLY A 137 -6.20 -4.62 -0.27
CA GLY A 137 -7.42 -5.40 -0.39
C GLY A 137 -7.66 -6.27 0.82
N CYS A 138 -8.84 -6.84 0.90
CA CYS A 138 -9.23 -7.86 1.87
C CYS A 138 -9.89 -9.04 1.16
N LEU A 139 -10.05 -10.14 1.89
CA LEU A 139 -10.93 -11.24 1.47
C LEU A 139 -12.40 -10.79 1.48
#